data_AF-A0A2E8V5R5-F1
#
_entry.id   AF-A0A2E8V5R5-F1
#
_cell.length_a   1.000
_cell.length_b   1.000
_cell.length_c   1.000
_cell.angle_alpha   90.00
_cell.angle_beta   90.00
_cell.angle_gamma   90.00
#
_symmetry.space_group_name_H-M   'P 1'
#
loop_
_entity.id
_entity.type
_entity.pdbx_description
1 polymer ?
#
loop_
_entity_poly.entity_id
_entity_poly.type
_entity_poly.pdbx_seq_one_letter_code
_entity_poly.pdbx_strand_id
1 'polypeptide(L)'
;MATRARIALELKDGSFISSYQHWDGYPGGLGYILIDHWTNYNKVKEAIELGDASKWAYTVGSKIDFDDRNAKDYDIQNVYYGRDRGEKDVGYHKHLNGVVLLDEAFKCGEEYLYVLKDVSKKADEEKFEWFYVDENEPETIKPLFEVAVQDHIDMLKRVLEMKKKGQFFG
;
A
#
# COMPACT_ATOMS: atom_id res chain seq x y z
N MET A 1 -17.07 -3.74 -3.86
CA MET A 1 -16.01 -3.51 -4.86
C MET A 1 -14.73 -3.36 -4.09
N ALA A 2 -13.67 -4.07 -4.46
CA ALA A 2 -12.36 -3.94 -3.84
C ALA A 2 -11.45 -3.24 -4.85
N THR A 3 -10.67 -2.28 -4.38
CA THR A 3 -9.64 -1.62 -5.18
C THR A 3 -8.30 -2.20 -4.77
N ARG A 4 -7.65 -2.84 -5.73
CA ARG A 4 -6.45 -3.64 -5.49
C ARG A 4 -5.22 -2.81 -5.76
N ALA A 5 -4.18 -3.03 -4.98
CA ALA A 5 -2.90 -2.38 -5.17
C ALA A 5 -1.73 -3.35 -4.99
N ARG A 6 -0.57 -2.93 -5.49
CA ARG A 6 0.71 -3.55 -5.21
C ARG A 6 1.58 -2.56 -4.46
N ILE A 7 2.22 -3.02 -3.38
CA ILE A 7 3.15 -2.22 -2.59
C ILE A 7 4.55 -2.75 -2.85
N ALA A 8 5.47 -1.86 -3.22
CA ALA A 8 6.84 -2.21 -3.56
C ALA A 8 7.85 -1.33 -2.83
N LEU A 9 9.05 -1.87 -2.65
CA LEU A 9 10.19 -1.22 -2.03
C LEU A 9 11.43 -1.41 -2.91
N GLU A 10 12.12 -0.32 -3.20
CA GLU A 10 13.46 -0.34 -3.80
C GLU A 10 14.49 -0.79 -2.75
N LEU A 11 15.21 -1.86 -3.05
CA LEU A 11 16.30 -2.35 -2.21
C LEU A 11 17.60 -1.58 -2.48
N LYS A 12 18.53 -1.62 -1.52
CA LYS A 12 19.82 -0.91 -1.61
C LYS A 12 20.70 -1.35 -2.79
N ASP A 13 20.42 -2.52 -3.39
CA ASP A 13 21.10 -3.05 -4.57
C ASP A 13 20.41 -2.67 -5.90
N GLY A 14 19.31 -1.91 -5.86
CA GLY A 14 18.53 -1.50 -7.03
C GLY A 14 17.49 -2.53 -7.50
N SER A 15 17.39 -3.69 -6.84
CA SER A 15 16.28 -4.62 -7.03
C SER A 15 15.04 -4.15 -6.26
N PHE A 16 13.88 -4.76 -6.49
CA PHE A 16 12.65 -4.41 -5.79
C PHE A 16 12.02 -5.63 -5.15
N ILE A 17 11.36 -5.44 -4.01
CA ILE A 17 10.40 -6.40 -3.46
C ILE A 17 9.00 -5.82 -3.54
N SER A 18 7.99 -6.67 -3.69
CA SER A 18 6.61 -6.23 -3.66
C SER A 18 5.67 -7.28 -3.09
N SER A 19 4.53 -6.85 -2.55
CA SER A 19 3.42 -7.74 -2.23
C SER A 19 2.07 -7.13 -2.64
N TYR A 20 1.09 -8.00 -2.82
CA TYR A 20 -0.27 -7.66 -3.19
C TYR A 20 -1.08 -7.14 -1.98
N GLN A 21 -2.01 -6.25 -2.28
CA GLN A 21 -2.91 -5.63 -1.31
C GLN A 21 -4.34 -5.58 -1.90
N HIS A 22 -5.33 -6.08 -1.15
CA HIS A 22 -6.69 -6.31 -1.68
C HIS A 22 -7.69 -5.15 -1.55
N TRP A 23 -7.71 -4.46 -0.41
CA TRP A 23 -8.76 -3.50 -0.03
C TRP A 23 -8.31 -2.03 0.00
N ASP A 24 -9.13 -1.14 -0.56
CA ASP A 24 -8.94 0.31 -0.46
C ASP A 24 -7.62 0.82 -1.04
N GLY A 25 -7.17 0.22 -2.14
CA GLY A 25 -5.94 0.56 -2.84
C GLY A 25 -5.89 1.97 -3.46
N TYR A 26 -6.90 2.81 -3.30
CA TYR A 26 -6.92 4.18 -3.84
C TYR A 26 -5.83 5.07 -3.22
N PRO A 27 -5.36 6.11 -3.95
CA PRO A 27 -4.43 7.09 -3.40
C PRO A 27 -4.91 7.73 -2.08
N GLY A 28 -6.21 8.07 -1.97
CA GLY A 28 -6.79 8.65 -0.76
C GLY A 28 -7.06 7.64 0.37
N GLY A 29 -7.03 6.33 0.08
CA GLY A 29 -7.18 5.24 1.04
C GLY A 29 -5.81 4.73 1.48
N LEU A 30 -5.37 3.62 0.89
CA LEU A 30 -4.05 3.03 1.13
C LEU A 30 -2.91 4.03 0.90
N GLY A 31 -2.96 4.81 -0.19
CA GLY A 31 -1.87 5.74 -0.51
C GLY A 31 -1.63 6.77 0.60
N TYR A 32 -2.72 7.26 1.22
CA TYR A 32 -2.66 8.20 2.35
C TYR A 32 -2.09 7.53 3.61
N ILE A 33 -2.46 6.27 3.88
CA ILE A 33 -1.88 5.48 4.97
C ILE A 33 -0.37 5.28 4.78
N LEU A 34 0.07 5.01 3.55
CA LEU A 34 1.49 4.78 3.23
C LEU A 34 2.35 6.01 3.52
N ILE A 35 1.92 7.19 3.09
CA ILE A 35 2.69 8.43 3.30
C ILE A 35 2.77 8.85 4.78
N ASP A 36 1.78 8.50 5.59
CA ASP A 36 1.74 8.90 7.01
C ASP A 36 2.43 7.88 7.94
N HIS A 37 2.30 6.58 7.66
CA HIS A 37 2.73 5.52 8.59
C HIS A 37 3.86 4.62 8.08
N TRP A 38 4.21 4.68 6.79
CA TRP A 38 5.11 3.72 6.14
C TRP A 38 6.27 4.38 5.41
N THR A 39 7.00 5.26 6.09
CA THR A 39 8.20 5.92 5.53
C THR A 39 9.52 5.31 6.04
N ASN A 40 9.46 4.44 7.05
CA ASN A 40 10.64 3.75 7.56
C ASN A 40 10.96 2.53 6.70
N TYR A 41 12.16 2.53 6.09
CA TYR A 41 12.64 1.47 5.19
C TYR A 41 12.51 0.05 5.79
N ASN A 42 13.01 -0.17 6.99
CA ASN A 42 13.03 -1.50 7.62
C ASN A 42 11.60 -1.97 7.95
N LYS A 43 10.75 -1.06 8.43
CA LYS A 43 9.34 -1.34 8.72
C LYS A 43 8.59 -1.76 7.46
N VAL A 44 8.80 -1.06 6.34
CA VAL A 44 8.19 -1.39 5.04
C VAL A 44 8.72 -2.71 4.51
N LYS A 45 10.02 -2.93 4.59
CA LYS A 45 10.67 -4.18 4.16
C LYS A 45 10.08 -5.39 4.90
N GLU A 46 10.00 -5.32 6.23
CA GLU A 46 9.41 -6.38 7.06
C GLU A 46 7.95 -6.66 6.69
N ALA A 47 7.16 -5.60 6.48
CA ALA A 47 5.76 -5.73 6.11
C ALA A 47 5.57 -6.40 4.74
N ILE A 48 6.36 -6.00 3.74
CA ILE A 48 6.32 -6.63 2.42
C ILE A 48 6.76 -8.09 2.52
N GLU A 49 7.82 -8.39 3.28
CA GLU A 49 8.38 -9.75 3.42
C GLU A 49 7.41 -10.76 4.06
N LEU A 50 6.35 -10.29 4.75
CA LEU A 50 5.25 -11.15 5.23
C LEU A 50 4.28 -11.60 4.12
N GLY A 51 4.40 -11.03 2.92
CA GLY A 51 3.66 -11.44 1.73
C GLY A 51 2.39 -10.64 1.50
N ASP A 52 1.47 -11.28 0.78
CA ASP A 52 0.25 -10.65 0.32
C ASP A 52 -0.74 -10.43 1.45
N ALA A 53 -1.43 -9.29 1.38
CA ALA A 53 -2.31 -8.83 2.43
C ALA A 53 -3.72 -8.54 1.93
N SER A 54 -4.68 -8.89 2.77
CA SER A 54 -6.06 -8.43 2.62
C SER A 54 -6.10 -6.91 2.81
N LYS A 55 -5.46 -6.41 3.87
CA LYS A 55 -5.44 -4.99 4.21
C LYS A 55 -4.09 -4.58 4.77
N TRP A 56 -3.63 -3.40 4.38
CA TRP A 56 -2.59 -2.67 5.10
C TRP A 56 -3.24 -1.53 5.91
N ALA A 57 -2.79 -1.38 7.15
CA ALA A 57 -3.24 -0.32 8.05
C ALA A 57 -2.00 0.40 8.60
N TYR A 58 -1.95 0.73 9.89
CA TYR A 58 -0.91 1.60 10.44
C TYR A 58 0.35 0.83 10.89
N THR A 59 0.23 -0.46 11.14
CA THR A 59 1.30 -1.30 11.73
C THR A 59 1.35 -2.70 11.14
N VAL A 60 2.51 -3.37 11.23
CA VAL A 60 2.66 -4.77 10.79
C VAL A 60 1.78 -5.72 11.60
N GLY A 61 1.69 -5.48 12.92
CA GLY A 61 0.87 -6.26 13.82
C GLY A 61 1.38 -7.65 14.13
N SER A 62 0.50 -8.46 14.71
CA SER A 62 0.76 -9.85 15.09
C SER A 62 -0.27 -10.79 14.46
N LYS A 63 -0.08 -12.11 14.60
CA LYS A 63 -1.02 -13.08 14.05
C LYS A 63 -2.41 -12.92 14.68
N ILE A 64 -3.43 -12.78 13.85
CA ILE A 64 -4.84 -12.72 14.26
C ILE A 64 -5.68 -13.80 13.56
N ASP A 65 -6.90 -14.01 14.04
CA ASP A 65 -7.92 -14.72 13.28
C ASP A 65 -8.33 -13.87 12.07
N PHE A 66 -8.12 -14.40 10.87
CA PHE A 66 -8.38 -13.69 9.62
C PHE A 66 -9.87 -13.36 9.43
N ASP A 67 -10.76 -14.20 9.94
CA ASP A 67 -12.21 -14.05 9.74
C ASP A 67 -12.86 -13.23 10.85
N ASP A 68 -12.19 -13.02 11.99
CA ASP A 68 -12.67 -12.16 13.08
C ASP A 68 -12.36 -10.68 12.82
N ARG A 69 -13.28 -10.02 12.10
CA ARG A 69 -13.21 -8.57 11.85
C ARG A 69 -13.46 -7.71 13.08
N ASN A 70 -13.91 -8.29 14.19
CA ASN A 70 -14.13 -7.57 15.45
C ASN A 70 -12.93 -7.69 16.39
N ALA A 71 -11.88 -8.42 16.00
CA ALA A 71 -10.66 -8.50 16.77
C ALA A 71 -10.11 -7.08 17.02
N LYS A 72 -9.72 -6.82 18.25
CA LYS A 72 -9.33 -5.49 18.75
C LYS A 72 -8.36 -4.76 17.82
N ASP A 73 -7.39 -5.48 17.26
CA ASP A 73 -6.32 -4.88 16.46
C ASP A 73 -6.57 -4.96 14.95
N TYR A 74 -7.67 -5.58 14.50
CA TYR A 74 -7.97 -5.82 13.08
C TYR A 74 -7.94 -4.54 12.23
N ASP A 75 -8.37 -3.41 12.79
CA ASP A 75 -8.43 -2.13 12.08
C ASP A 75 -7.16 -1.29 12.13
N ILE A 76 -6.21 -1.63 13.00
CA ILE A 76 -4.97 -0.86 13.19
C ILE A 76 -3.74 -1.55 12.61
N GLN A 77 -3.84 -2.84 12.26
CA GLN A 77 -2.73 -3.63 11.74
C GLN A 77 -2.99 -4.22 10.35
N ASN A 78 -1.91 -4.63 9.70
CA ASN A 78 -1.95 -5.38 8.46
C ASN A 78 -2.54 -6.79 8.70
N VAL A 79 -3.33 -7.27 7.75
CA VAL A 79 -3.94 -8.61 7.77
C VAL A 79 -3.46 -9.38 6.55
N TYR A 80 -2.66 -10.43 6.76
CA TYR A 80 -1.96 -11.17 5.72
C TYR A 80 -2.63 -12.50 5.38
N TYR A 81 -2.67 -12.84 4.10
CA TYR A 81 -3.18 -14.13 3.65
C TYR A 81 -2.30 -15.29 4.16
N GLY A 82 -0.97 -15.13 4.13
CA GLY A 82 -0.05 -16.14 4.64
C GLY A 82 -0.10 -16.29 6.17
N ARG A 83 0.23 -15.21 6.90
CA ARG A 83 0.35 -15.24 8.38
C ARG A 83 -0.96 -15.58 9.09
N ASP A 84 -2.05 -14.93 8.70
CA ASP A 84 -3.32 -14.92 9.45
C ASP A 84 -4.28 -16.00 8.92
N ARG A 85 -4.41 -16.14 7.59
CA ARG A 85 -5.30 -17.13 6.97
C ARG A 85 -4.64 -18.49 6.73
N GLY A 86 -3.31 -18.55 6.70
CA GLY A 86 -2.56 -19.78 6.42
C GLY A 86 -2.51 -20.17 4.95
N GLU A 87 -2.77 -19.23 4.04
CA GLU A 87 -2.65 -19.47 2.60
C GLU A 87 -1.18 -19.74 2.21
N LYS A 88 -1.01 -20.54 1.15
CA LYS A 88 0.29 -20.84 0.55
C LYS A 88 0.43 -20.07 -0.76
N ASP A 89 1.66 -19.88 -1.19
CA ASP A 89 1.98 -19.20 -2.47
C ASP A 89 1.52 -17.74 -2.54
N VAL A 90 1.41 -17.09 -1.38
CA VAL A 90 1.04 -15.67 -1.17
C VAL A 90 2.21 -14.88 -0.57
N GLY A 91 3.44 -15.29 -0.92
CA GLY A 91 4.66 -14.63 -0.47
C GLY A 91 4.97 -13.38 -1.28
N TYR A 92 5.93 -12.58 -0.81
CA TYR A 92 6.39 -11.43 -1.56
C TYR A 92 7.14 -11.85 -2.84
N HIS A 93 7.14 -10.96 -3.81
CA HIS A 93 7.84 -11.12 -5.09
C HIS A 93 9.11 -10.29 -5.10
N LYS A 94 10.14 -10.80 -5.79
CA LYS A 94 11.40 -10.09 -6.06
C LYS A 94 11.47 -9.74 -7.53
N HIS A 95 11.84 -8.50 -7.82
CA HIS A 95 11.96 -7.95 -9.16
C HIS A 95 13.38 -7.47 -9.39
N LEU A 96 13.93 -7.75 -10.57
CA LEU A 96 15.31 -7.40 -10.88
C LEU A 96 15.54 -5.89 -10.90
N ASN A 97 14.57 -5.12 -11.38
CA ASN A 97 14.62 -3.66 -11.51
C ASN A 97 13.19 -3.10 -11.66
N GLY A 98 13.08 -1.77 -11.72
CA GLY A 98 11.80 -1.08 -11.86
C GLY A 98 11.03 -1.40 -13.15
N VAL A 99 11.70 -1.77 -14.24
CA VAL A 99 11.03 -2.15 -15.51
C VAL A 99 10.32 -3.49 -15.34
N VAL A 100 10.99 -4.47 -14.72
CA VAL A 100 10.39 -5.78 -14.41
C VAL A 100 9.22 -5.60 -13.44
N LEU A 101 9.39 -4.77 -12.41
CA LEU A 101 8.32 -4.45 -11.47
C LEU A 101 7.07 -3.91 -12.20
N LEU A 102 7.24 -2.94 -13.11
CA LEU A 102 6.11 -2.35 -13.85
C LEU A 102 5.42 -3.37 -14.77
N ASP A 103 6.18 -4.23 -15.44
CA ASP A 103 5.63 -5.29 -16.29
C ASP A 103 4.81 -6.31 -15.49
N GLU A 104 5.21 -6.58 -14.24
CA GLU A 104 4.54 -7.55 -13.37
C GLU A 104 3.45 -6.94 -12.47
N ALA A 105 3.46 -5.61 -12.28
CA ALA A 105 2.69 -4.95 -11.24
C ALA A 105 1.18 -5.16 -11.34
N PHE A 106 0.66 -5.20 -12.57
CA PHE A 106 -0.78 -5.18 -12.88
C PHE A 106 -1.31 -6.53 -13.40
N LYS A 107 -0.49 -7.59 -13.38
CA LYS A 107 -0.85 -8.90 -13.93
C LYS A 107 -1.94 -9.63 -13.13
N CYS A 108 -2.24 -9.20 -11.92
CA CYS A 108 -3.23 -9.83 -11.03
C CYS A 108 -4.46 -8.94 -10.77
N GLY A 109 -4.67 -7.92 -11.62
CA GLY A 109 -5.82 -7.01 -11.54
C GLY A 109 -5.66 -5.91 -10.48
N GLU A 110 -4.43 -5.58 -10.12
CA GLU A 110 -4.12 -4.36 -9.38
C GLU A 110 -4.42 -3.12 -10.22
N GLU A 111 -4.96 -2.08 -9.58
CA GLU A 111 -5.26 -0.80 -10.23
C GLU A 111 -4.13 0.22 -9.97
N TYR A 112 -3.42 0.04 -8.85
CA TYR A 112 -2.36 0.95 -8.40
C TYR A 112 -1.08 0.21 -7.99
N LEU A 113 0.07 0.76 -8.35
CA LEU A 113 1.36 0.36 -7.82
C LEU A 113 1.92 1.49 -6.98
N TYR A 114 2.28 1.20 -5.73
CA TYR A 114 2.97 2.11 -4.82
C TYR A 114 4.41 1.66 -4.64
N VAL A 115 5.37 2.57 -4.80
CA VAL A 115 6.80 2.26 -4.71
C VAL A 115 7.48 3.20 -3.73
N LEU A 116 8.05 2.67 -2.65
CA LEU A 116 8.94 3.44 -1.77
C LEU A 116 10.34 3.43 -2.36
N LYS A 117 10.88 4.63 -2.59
CA LYS A 117 12.20 4.83 -3.17
C LYS A 117 13.08 5.67 -2.27
N ASP A 118 14.38 5.40 -2.34
CA ASP A 118 15.39 6.25 -1.72
C ASP A 118 15.57 7.52 -2.56
N VAL A 119 15.34 8.69 -1.95
CA VAL A 119 15.51 10.01 -2.56
C VAL A 119 16.59 10.84 -1.86
N SER A 120 17.43 10.17 -1.08
CA SER A 120 18.52 10.77 -0.32
C SER A 120 19.48 11.52 -1.24
N LYS A 121 19.71 12.81 -0.94
CA LYS A 121 20.65 13.65 -1.71
C LYS A 121 22.08 13.60 -1.17
N LYS A 122 22.24 13.07 0.04
CA LYS A 122 23.51 12.99 0.78
C LYS A 122 23.59 11.61 1.43
N ALA A 123 24.80 11.09 1.58
CA ALA A 123 25.02 9.78 2.20
C ALA A 123 24.61 9.72 3.68
N ASP A 124 24.60 10.87 4.37
CA ASP A 124 24.28 10.97 5.81
C ASP A 124 22.79 11.24 6.08
N GLU A 125 21.97 11.32 5.03
CA GLU A 125 20.53 11.56 5.11
C GLU A 125 19.84 10.33 4.54
N GLU A 126 18.99 9.65 5.33
CA GLU A 126 18.09 8.61 4.81
C GLU A 126 16.71 9.24 4.62
N LYS A 127 16.36 9.52 3.37
CA LYS A 127 15.05 10.07 2.99
C LYS A 127 14.39 9.16 1.97
N PHE A 128 13.22 8.65 2.33
CA PHE A 128 12.40 7.80 1.48
C PHE A 128 11.10 8.52 1.10
N GLU A 129 10.69 8.39 -0.15
CA GLU A 129 9.46 8.96 -0.68
C GLU A 129 8.67 7.92 -1.45
N TRP A 130 7.34 8.01 -1.34
CA TRP A 130 6.41 7.16 -2.08
C TRP A 130 6.11 7.74 -3.45
N PHE A 131 6.11 6.87 -4.44
CA PHE A 131 5.65 7.11 -5.80
C PHE A 131 4.47 6.19 -6.09
N TYR A 132 3.62 6.58 -7.03
CA TYR A 132 2.56 5.72 -7.52
C TYR A 132 2.47 5.69 -9.03
N VAL A 133 1.86 4.60 -9.53
CA VAL A 133 1.51 4.36 -10.93
C VAL A 133 0.08 3.86 -10.97
N ASP A 134 -0.69 4.39 -11.91
CA ASP A 134 -2.06 3.98 -12.22
C ASP A 134 -2.02 3.01 -13.41
N GLU A 135 -2.81 1.92 -13.36
CA GLU A 135 -2.90 0.95 -14.46
C GLU A 135 -3.31 1.59 -15.80
N ASN A 136 -4.04 2.71 -15.76
CA ASN A 136 -4.50 3.45 -16.93
C ASN A 136 -3.39 4.34 -17.52
N GLU A 137 -2.34 4.64 -16.75
CA GLU A 137 -1.19 5.45 -17.14
C GLU A 137 0.13 4.79 -16.70
N PRO A 138 0.45 3.56 -17.15
CA PRO A 138 1.55 2.75 -16.60
C PRO A 138 2.94 3.34 -16.85
N GLU A 139 3.08 4.23 -17.84
CA GLU A 139 4.32 4.94 -18.13
C GLU A 139 4.55 6.16 -17.21
N THR A 140 3.56 6.55 -16.41
CA THR A 140 3.60 7.77 -15.61
C THR A 140 3.81 7.48 -14.13
N ILE A 141 5.03 7.66 -13.66
CA ILE A 141 5.39 7.56 -12.24
C ILE A 141 5.27 8.95 -11.61
N LYS A 142 4.39 9.09 -10.61
CA LYS A 142 4.10 10.37 -9.94
C LYS A 142 4.46 10.29 -8.46
N PRO A 143 4.94 11.37 -7.82
CA PRO A 143 5.02 11.44 -6.37
C PRO A 143 3.64 11.22 -5.73
N LEU A 144 3.56 10.38 -4.70
CA LEU A 144 2.29 9.99 -4.09
C LEU A 144 1.69 11.09 -3.21
N PHE A 145 2.53 11.87 -2.52
CA PHE A 145 2.08 12.74 -1.41
C PHE A 145 0.93 13.67 -1.80
N GLU A 146 1.09 14.49 -2.84
CA GLU A 146 0.06 15.45 -3.25
C GLU A 146 -1.22 14.76 -3.72
N VAL A 147 -1.09 13.66 -4.47
CA VAL A 147 -2.24 12.92 -5.00
C VAL A 147 -3.02 12.24 -3.88
N ALA A 148 -2.34 11.55 -2.96
CA ALA A 148 -2.95 10.89 -1.83
C ALA A 148 -3.67 11.89 -0.90
N VAL A 149 -3.02 13.02 -0.59
CA VAL A 149 -3.61 14.07 0.25
C VAL A 149 -4.84 14.69 -0.41
N GLN A 150 -4.75 15.02 -1.70
CA GLN A 150 -5.86 15.65 -2.42
C GLN A 150 -7.06 14.70 -2.56
N ASP A 151 -6.81 13.43 -2.91
CA ASP A 151 -7.86 12.42 -3.01
C ASP A 151 -8.54 12.17 -1.65
N HIS A 152 -7.75 12.10 -0.57
CA HIS A 152 -8.28 11.97 0.79
C HIS A 152 -9.14 13.17 1.20
N ILE A 153 -8.70 14.40 0.88
CA ILE A 153 -9.49 15.63 1.09
C ILE A 153 -10.83 15.54 0.35
N ASP A 154 -10.83 15.05 -0.88
CA ASP A 154 -12.05 14.97 -1.69
C ASP A 154 -13.00 13.88 -1.19
N MET A 155 -12.48 12.76 -0.67
CA MET A 155 -13.27 11.77 0.08
C MET A 155 -13.94 12.40 1.30
N LEU A 156 -13.20 13.17 2.11
CA LEU A 156 -13.75 13.84 3.29
C LEU A 156 -14.81 14.90 2.94
N LYS A 157 -14.62 15.65 1.85
CA LYS A 157 -15.65 16.57 1.33
C LYS A 157 -16.91 15.82 0.94
N ARG A 158 -16.80 14.68 0.25
CA ARG A 158 -17.97 13.84 -0.11
C ARG A 158 -18.70 13.34 1.14
N VAL A 159 -17.98 12.91 2.16
CA VAL A 159 -18.57 12.51 3.46
C VAL A 159 -19.34 13.67 4.11
N LEU A 160 -18.77 14.88 4.12
CA LEU A 160 -19.45 16.07 4.64
C LEU A 160 -20.72 16.38 3.85
N GLU A 161 -20.69 16.28 2.52
CA GLU A 161 -21.86 16.51 1.66
C GLU A 161 -22.94 15.45 1.87
N MET A 162 -22.57 14.17 2.02
CA MET A 162 -23.52 13.10 2.37
C MET A 162 -24.19 13.37 3.72
N LYS A 163 -23.42 13.83 4.71
CA LYS A 163 -23.96 14.21 6.02
C LYS A 163 -24.93 15.38 5.93
N LYS A 164 -24.60 16.42 5.17
CA LYS A 164 -25.49 17.58 4.94
C LYS A 164 -26.80 17.17 4.25
N LYS A 165 -26.75 16.17 3.37
CA LYS A 165 -27.92 15.63 2.66
C LYS A 165 -28.72 14.58 3.45
N GLY A 166 -28.32 14.27 4.68
CA GLY A 166 -28.96 13.22 5.49
C GLY A 166 -28.75 11.79 4.96
N GLN A 167 -27.70 11.57 4.15
CA GLN A 167 -27.37 10.29 3.50
C GLN A 167 -26.18 9.59 4.18
N PHE A 168 -25.70 10.10 5.31
CA PHE A 168 -24.59 9.50 6.05
C PHE A 168 -25.12 8.43 7.02
N PHE A 169 -24.74 7.18 6.79
CA PHE A 169 -24.99 6.06 7.69
C PHE A 169 -23.65 5.75 8.39
N GLY A 170 -23.60 5.99 9.69
CA GLY A 170 -22.42 5.70 10.52
C GLY A 170 -22.28 4.22 10.87
#